data_AF-A0A849YWW8-F1
#
_entry.id   AF-A0A849YWW8-F1
#
_cell.length_a   1.000
_cell.length_b   1.000
_cell.length_c   1.000
_cell.angle_alpha   90.00
_cell.angle_beta   90.00
_cell.angle_gamma   90.00
#
_symmetry.space_group_name_H-M   'P 1'
#
loop_
_entity.id
_entity.type
_entity.pdbx_description
1 polymer ?
#
loop_
_entity_poly.entity_id
_entity_poly.type
_entity_poly.pdbx_seq_one_letter_code
_entity_poly.pdbx_strand_id
1 'polypeptide(L)'
;MGRSSWPSYVSDDHTPYEFSLLLGRDSAEIRLMAEPLPSGGASTVADTVTEAQRLRTILERDFEVGFERFDKIADLFLPPEPQGAFAIWYAASFASSGAPSFKMYLNPAVRGRDAAPQVVEQALDRLGLSSAFATVTRAFRRGPELDELRFFSIDLGNTREARVKVYGFHHEASVDDLAHVMTVVPDSDGAAVRRFCRALLGSEGELRASRQPATCLAFVGTNASPATGTVHVPIRAFAGDDRVAHGRVSDALREIQIDAAPFDKATSAIAQRPLESGGGLIAWSAIRTGHGGLKSNVYLAPKAMFDEPTHADVAPVPRVDDVEAVVKRFEQASVAKHPFDARLAREPFNGPSLALMVMNVREGITLHFARRLASIVARVEEDDLRSVLAKQLNDELGSGDPKRTHKTLFEKFAAGITPWAPDVDKPELLEPGRRFGVVQEELYLHRSPYEGLGATLIMEVLGKQGDLVLGTQLRRAKEPLSPEVMEWLVLHEELEFDHVDESLDLARRVPPGNKARLAVRGAEELGRAGWAFLDDMYRACFAGA
;
A
#
# COMPACT_ATOMS: atom_id res chain seq x y z
N MET A 1 20.80 -22.25 27.98
CA MET A 1 20.21 -20.95 27.58
C MET A 1 18.82 -21.24 27.05
N GLY A 2 17.78 -20.69 27.67
CA GLY A 2 16.39 -20.90 27.22
C GLY A 2 16.15 -20.18 25.88
N ARG A 3 15.39 -20.81 24.97
CA ARG A 3 15.01 -20.21 23.68
C ARG A 3 14.01 -19.07 23.90
N SER A 4 14.08 -18.01 23.09
CA SER A 4 13.01 -16.99 23.04
C SER A 4 11.71 -17.66 22.59
N SER A 5 10.58 -17.22 23.13
CA SER A 5 9.23 -17.63 22.67
C SER A 5 8.68 -16.72 21.57
N TRP A 6 9.48 -15.76 21.08
CA TRP A 6 9.08 -14.85 20.00
C TRP A 6 8.79 -15.62 18.70
N PRO A 7 7.57 -15.52 18.15
CA PRO A 7 7.22 -16.16 16.88
C PRO A 7 7.77 -15.32 15.73
N SER A 8 9.06 -15.43 15.43
CA SER A 8 9.70 -14.68 14.35
C SER A 8 8.92 -14.81 13.04
N TYR A 9 8.75 -13.69 12.33
CA TYR A 9 8.09 -13.64 11.02
C TYR A 9 9.07 -13.82 9.85
N VAL A 10 10.35 -14.05 10.13
CA VAL A 10 11.37 -14.30 9.09
C VAL A 10 11.06 -15.57 8.30
N SER A 11 10.57 -16.61 8.97
CA SER A 11 10.23 -17.89 8.34
C SER A 11 8.98 -18.52 8.96
N ASP A 12 8.38 -19.44 8.22
CA ASP A 12 7.07 -19.99 8.56
C ASP A 12 7.07 -20.88 9.83
N ASP A 13 8.22 -21.40 10.23
CA ASP A 13 8.38 -22.22 11.44
C ASP A 13 8.91 -21.40 12.64
N HIS A 14 8.97 -20.07 12.50
CA HIS A 14 9.55 -19.15 13.47
C HIS A 14 11.07 -19.30 13.66
N THR A 15 11.79 -19.95 12.75
CA THR A 15 13.24 -19.84 12.73
C THR A 15 13.62 -18.37 12.44
N PRO A 16 14.44 -17.72 13.28
CA PRO A 16 14.68 -16.28 13.17
C PRO A 16 15.70 -15.92 12.09
N TYR A 17 15.91 -16.79 11.12
CA TYR A 17 16.78 -16.56 9.98
C TYR A 17 16.35 -17.35 8.74
N GLU A 18 16.65 -16.80 7.58
CA GLU A 18 16.36 -17.40 6.27
C GLU A 18 17.56 -17.21 5.33
N PHE A 19 17.89 -18.23 4.55
CA PHE A 19 18.92 -18.14 3.53
C PHE A 19 18.32 -17.70 2.20
N SER A 20 19.12 -17.05 1.35
CA SER A 20 18.74 -16.88 -0.05
C SER A 20 19.94 -16.92 -0.98
N LEU A 21 19.67 -17.25 -2.24
CA LEU A 21 20.64 -17.23 -3.34
C LEU A 21 20.24 -16.13 -4.30
N LEU A 22 21.13 -15.17 -4.57
CA LEU A 22 21.03 -14.33 -5.76
C LEU A 22 21.73 -15.02 -6.92
N LEU A 23 20.98 -15.30 -7.97
CA LEU A 23 21.44 -15.94 -9.19
C LEU A 23 21.40 -14.92 -10.33
N GLY A 24 22.51 -14.77 -11.05
CA GLY A 24 22.58 -14.13 -12.36
C GLY A 24 23.04 -15.13 -13.40
N ARG A 25 23.21 -14.69 -14.65
CA ARG A 25 23.64 -15.57 -15.75
C ARG A 25 24.91 -16.37 -15.42
N ASP A 26 25.92 -15.69 -14.88
CA ASP A 26 27.24 -16.26 -14.59
C ASP A 26 27.68 -16.02 -13.13
N SER A 27 26.73 -15.80 -12.22
CA SER A 27 27.05 -15.46 -10.81
C SER A 27 26.03 -16.05 -9.84
N ALA A 28 26.51 -16.49 -8.68
CA ALA A 28 25.70 -16.93 -7.55
C ALA A 28 26.26 -16.33 -6.26
N GLU A 29 25.39 -15.80 -5.42
CA GLU A 29 25.75 -15.15 -4.15
C GLU A 29 24.81 -15.66 -3.04
N ILE A 30 25.39 -16.06 -1.91
CA ILE A 30 24.63 -16.52 -0.74
C ILE A 30 24.32 -15.32 0.15
N ARG A 31 23.13 -15.32 0.74
CA ARG A 31 22.69 -14.32 1.71
C ARG A 31 22.03 -14.97 2.90
N LEU A 32 22.04 -14.26 4.01
CA LEU A 32 21.36 -14.59 5.24
C LEU A 32 20.56 -13.38 5.70
N MET A 33 19.26 -13.55 5.93
CA MET A 33 18.43 -12.61 6.69
C MET A 33 18.24 -13.16 8.10
N ALA A 34 18.28 -12.30 9.11
CA ALA A 34 18.05 -12.68 10.50
C ALA A 34 17.31 -11.58 11.28
N GLU A 35 16.49 -12.03 12.22
CA GLU A 35 15.89 -11.20 13.28
C GLU A 35 16.72 -11.37 14.55
N PRO A 36 17.33 -10.29 15.08
CA PRO A 36 17.99 -10.33 16.37
C PRO A 36 16.95 -10.53 17.49
N LEU A 37 17.07 -11.61 18.25
CA LEU A 37 16.12 -11.97 19.30
C LEU A 37 16.78 -12.02 20.69
N PRO A 38 16.05 -11.65 21.76
CA PRO A 38 16.58 -11.70 23.12
C PRO A 38 16.74 -13.15 23.58
N SER A 39 17.66 -13.39 24.50
CA SER A 39 17.86 -14.72 25.05
C SER A 39 16.79 -15.05 26.10
N GLY A 40 15.83 -15.92 25.74
CA GLY A 40 14.86 -16.52 26.65
C GLY A 40 13.63 -15.67 26.98
N GLY A 41 12.53 -16.31 27.38
CA GLY A 41 11.32 -15.67 27.90
C GLY A 41 10.28 -15.26 26.85
N ALA A 42 9.19 -14.66 27.32
CA ALA A 42 8.25 -13.89 26.50
C ALA A 42 8.94 -12.60 26.04
N SER A 43 8.85 -12.30 24.76
CA SER A 43 9.48 -11.11 24.17
C SER A 43 8.41 -10.23 23.55
N THR A 44 8.65 -8.93 23.57
CA THR A 44 7.85 -7.91 22.89
C THR A 44 8.58 -7.40 21.65
N VAL A 45 7.89 -6.66 20.78
CA VAL A 45 8.54 -5.97 19.65
C VAL A 45 9.66 -5.04 20.15
N ALA A 46 9.46 -4.35 21.28
CA ALA A 46 10.46 -3.46 21.86
C ALA A 46 11.74 -4.21 22.30
N ASP A 47 11.61 -5.45 22.77
CA ASP A 47 12.77 -6.29 23.09
C ASP A 47 13.56 -6.64 21.84
N THR A 48 12.88 -6.97 20.73
CA THR A 48 13.56 -7.23 19.43
C THR A 48 14.30 -5.98 18.91
N VAL A 49 13.74 -4.78 19.12
CA VAL A 49 14.40 -3.51 18.79
C VAL A 49 15.68 -3.35 19.61
N THR A 50 15.64 -3.68 20.91
CA THR A 50 16.82 -3.60 21.79
C THR A 50 17.95 -4.49 21.28
N GLU A 51 17.65 -5.72 20.88
CA GLU A 51 18.66 -6.63 20.33
C GLU A 51 19.15 -6.21 18.95
N ALA A 52 18.27 -5.63 18.11
CA ALA A 52 18.67 -5.05 16.84
C ALA A 52 19.68 -3.89 17.03
N GLN A 53 19.48 -3.03 18.04
CA GLN A 53 20.44 -1.98 18.38
C GLN A 53 21.77 -2.55 18.91
N ARG A 54 21.75 -3.66 19.66
CA ARG A 54 23.00 -4.34 20.04
C ARG A 54 23.74 -4.89 18.83
N LEU A 55 23.02 -5.48 17.86
CA LEU A 55 23.62 -5.95 16.62
C LEU A 55 24.20 -4.79 15.80
N ARG A 56 23.54 -3.63 15.74
CA ARG A 56 24.10 -2.40 15.15
C ARG A 56 25.49 -2.10 15.71
N THR A 57 25.66 -2.07 17.03
CA THR A 57 26.97 -1.77 17.66
C THR A 57 28.05 -2.78 17.26
N ILE A 58 27.70 -4.05 17.11
CA ILE A 58 28.63 -5.09 16.64
C ILE A 58 29.01 -4.84 15.19
N LEU A 59 28.03 -4.53 14.33
CA LEU A 59 28.27 -4.26 12.91
C LEU A 59 29.15 -3.02 12.70
N GLU A 60 28.89 -1.92 13.41
CA GLU A 60 29.69 -0.70 13.35
C GLU A 60 31.14 -0.91 13.83
N ARG A 61 31.36 -1.83 14.77
CA ARG A 61 32.70 -2.16 15.27
C ARG A 61 33.49 -3.02 14.28
N ASP A 62 32.84 -4.01 13.67
CA ASP A 62 33.52 -5.10 12.97
C ASP A 62 33.53 -4.94 11.43
N PHE A 63 32.69 -4.05 10.88
CA PHE A 63 32.52 -3.89 9.44
C PHE A 63 32.42 -2.42 9.01
N GLU A 64 32.74 -2.16 7.74
CA GLU A 64 32.58 -0.84 7.12
C GLU A 64 31.11 -0.59 6.74
N VAL A 65 30.28 -0.30 7.75
CA VAL A 65 28.86 0.04 7.60
C VAL A 65 28.57 1.48 8.01
N GLY A 66 27.55 2.09 7.39
CA GLY A 66 27.05 3.43 7.70
C GLY A 66 25.57 3.41 8.08
N PHE A 67 25.25 3.97 9.24
CA PHE A 67 23.89 4.09 9.77
C PHE A 67 23.32 5.52 9.65
N GLU A 68 24.03 6.46 9.04
CA GLU A 68 23.61 7.87 8.95
C GLU A 68 22.27 8.03 8.23
N ARG A 69 21.98 7.17 7.25
CA ARG A 69 20.67 7.13 6.58
C ARG A 69 19.58 6.59 7.51
N PHE A 70 19.89 5.56 8.30
CA PHE A 70 18.95 5.05 9.29
C PHE A 70 18.63 6.11 10.34
N ASP A 71 19.64 6.80 10.86
CA ASP A 71 19.48 7.78 11.94
C ASP A 71 18.53 8.93 11.55
N LYS A 72 18.46 9.31 10.27
CA LYS A 72 17.50 10.31 9.74
C LYS A 72 16.04 9.89 9.82
N ILE A 73 15.78 8.58 9.82
CA ILE A 73 14.42 8.00 9.76
C ILE A 73 14.09 7.14 10.99
N ALA A 74 15.01 6.99 11.93
CA ALA A 74 14.88 6.05 13.04
C ALA A 74 13.64 6.34 13.89
N ASP A 75 13.30 7.62 14.15
CA ASP A 75 12.10 8.02 14.87
C ASP A 75 10.80 7.56 14.18
N LEU A 76 10.78 7.47 12.85
CA LEU A 76 9.61 6.98 12.12
C LEU A 76 9.36 5.49 12.38
N PHE A 77 10.44 4.71 12.40
CA PHE A 77 10.40 3.25 12.50
C PHE A 77 10.57 2.70 13.92
N LEU A 78 10.95 3.54 14.88
CA LEU A 78 11.13 3.18 16.29
C LEU A 78 10.29 4.07 17.21
N PRO A 79 8.94 3.98 17.13
CA PRO A 79 8.08 4.63 18.11
C PRO A 79 8.33 4.08 19.53
N PRO A 80 7.96 4.82 20.59
CA PRO A 80 8.03 4.32 21.97
C PRO A 80 7.29 2.99 22.19
N GLU A 81 6.18 2.79 21.48
CA GLU A 81 5.36 1.58 21.52
C GLU A 81 5.29 0.95 20.12
N PRO A 82 6.30 0.17 19.70
CA PRO A 82 6.31 -0.45 18.39
C PRO A 82 5.31 -1.60 18.32
N GLN A 83 4.53 -1.61 17.23
CA GLN A 83 3.49 -2.58 16.95
C GLN A 83 3.87 -3.52 15.80
N GLY A 84 3.08 -4.57 15.61
CA GLY A 84 3.21 -5.50 14.49
C GLY A 84 4.11 -6.70 14.80
N ALA A 85 4.48 -7.42 13.75
CA ALA A 85 5.14 -8.72 13.85
C ALA A 85 6.68 -8.65 13.93
N PHE A 86 7.26 -7.50 13.59
CA PHE A 86 8.70 -7.24 13.68
C PHE A 86 8.94 -5.72 13.65
N ALA A 87 10.16 -5.29 13.97
CA ALA A 87 10.59 -3.91 13.79
C ALA A 87 11.83 -3.78 12.89
N ILE A 88 12.91 -4.52 13.19
CA ILE A 88 14.17 -4.47 12.46
C ILE A 88 14.68 -5.89 12.19
N TRP A 89 14.96 -6.19 10.92
CA TRP A 89 15.77 -7.36 10.53
C TRP A 89 17.06 -6.91 9.85
N TYR A 90 18.10 -7.73 9.92
CA TYR A 90 19.35 -7.52 9.19
C TYR A 90 19.52 -8.61 8.13
N ALA A 91 20.15 -8.25 7.02
CA ALA A 91 20.63 -9.23 6.07
C ALA A 91 22.09 -8.98 5.70
N ALA A 92 22.83 -10.07 5.54
CA ALA A 92 24.20 -10.10 5.05
C ALA A 92 24.23 -10.78 3.67
N SER A 93 25.03 -10.24 2.77
CA SER A 93 25.31 -10.82 1.45
C SER A 93 26.78 -11.18 1.34
N PHE A 94 27.07 -12.42 0.99
CA PHE A 94 28.42 -12.99 0.95
C PHE A 94 28.87 -13.13 -0.49
N ALA A 95 29.57 -12.10 -0.98
CA ALA A 95 30.21 -12.15 -2.30
C ALA A 95 31.48 -13.01 -2.25
N SER A 96 31.83 -13.62 -3.39
CA SER A 96 33.08 -14.40 -3.54
C SER A 96 34.35 -13.56 -3.31
N SER A 97 34.24 -12.22 -3.37
CA SER A 97 35.33 -11.26 -3.16
C SER A 97 35.74 -11.08 -1.69
N GLY A 98 35.01 -11.64 -0.73
CA GLY A 98 35.42 -11.70 0.68
C GLY A 98 34.49 -10.97 1.64
N ALA A 99 34.55 -9.64 1.69
CA ALA A 99 33.83 -8.87 2.71
C ALA A 99 32.30 -8.92 2.51
N PRO A 100 31.50 -9.18 3.56
CA PRO A 100 30.05 -9.16 3.45
C PRO A 100 29.53 -7.73 3.30
N SER A 101 28.40 -7.59 2.60
CA SER A 101 27.61 -6.35 2.59
C SER A 101 26.33 -6.52 3.39
N PHE A 102 25.90 -5.44 4.05
CA PHE A 102 24.78 -5.49 4.98
C PHE A 102 23.61 -4.62 4.51
N LYS A 103 22.42 -5.02 4.94
CA LYS A 103 21.16 -4.30 4.75
C LYS A 103 20.34 -4.43 6.02
N MET A 104 19.53 -3.41 6.30
CA MET A 104 18.48 -3.49 7.30
C MET A 104 17.10 -3.44 6.65
N TYR A 105 16.14 -4.17 7.20
CA TYR A 105 14.72 -4.13 6.86
C TYR A 105 13.97 -3.57 8.06
N LEU A 106 13.04 -2.68 7.78
CA LEU A 106 12.24 -1.92 8.72
C LEU A 106 10.76 -2.19 8.42
N ASN A 107 9.94 -2.25 9.46
CA ASN A 107 8.49 -2.42 9.34
C ASN A 107 7.79 -1.05 9.21
N PRO A 108 7.19 -0.68 8.06
CA PRO A 108 6.45 0.56 7.94
C PRO A 108 5.20 0.64 8.84
N ALA A 109 4.65 -0.51 9.23
CA ALA A 109 3.45 -0.62 10.05
C ALA A 109 3.74 -0.67 11.56
N VAL A 110 4.94 -0.28 12.02
CA VAL A 110 5.27 -0.21 13.47
C VAL A 110 4.34 0.73 14.28
N ARG A 111 3.62 1.62 13.60
CA ARG A 111 2.65 2.56 14.19
C ARG A 111 1.19 2.19 13.83
N GLY A 112 0.97 0.95 13.39
CA GLY A 112 -0.28 0.50 12.79
C GLY A 112 -0.24 0.51 11.25
N ARG A 113 -1.04 -0.35 10.63
CA ARG A 113 -1.04 -0.56 9.17
C ARG A 113 -1.41 0.69 8.38
N ASP A 114 -2.38 1.47 8.87
CA ASP A 114 -2.82 2.71 8.20
C ASP A 114 -1.73 3.78 8.13
N ALA A 115 -0.75 3.74 9.04
CA ALA A 115 0.35 4.70 9.07
C ALA A 115 1.47 4.36 8.06
N ALA A 116 1.48 3.14 7.51
CA ALA A 116 2.57 2.65 6.66
C ALA A 116 2.83 3.55 5.43
N PRO A 117 1.83 4.00 4.65
CA PRO A 117 2.06 4.92 3.53
C PRO A 117 2.72 6.23 3.95
N GLN A 118 2.24 6.84 5.03
CA GLN A 118 2.80 8.09 5.57
C GLN A 118 4.25 7.90 6.06
N VAL A 119 4.55 6.78 6.73
CA VAL A 119 5.90 6.44 7.20
C VAL A 119 6.86 6.27 6.02
N VAL A 120 6.45 5.57 4.97
CA VAL A 120 7.27 5.38 3.75
C VAL A 120 7.50 6.71 3.03
N GLU A 121 6.47 7.55 2.88
CA GLU A 121 6.60 8.87 2.26
C GLU A 121 7.63 9.74 2.99
N GLN A 122 7.50 9.85 4.31
CA GLN A 122 8.43 10.63 5.12
C GLN A 122 9.84 10.07 5.10
N ALA A 123 9.98 8.74 5.12
CA ALA A 123 11.29 8.10 5.05
C ALA A 123 11.99 8.41 3.72
N LEU A 124 11.27 8.34 2.59
CA LEU A 124 11.82 8.71 1.29
C LEU A 124 12.22 10.20 1.25
N ASP A 125 11.36 11.09 1.72
CA ASP A 125 11.62 12.53 1.76
C ASP A 125 12.89 12.87 2.56
N ARG A 126 13.01 12.36 3.80
CA ARG A 126 14.18 12.56 4.67
C ARG A 126 15.48 11.95 4.12
N LEU A 127 15.37 10.97 3.22
CA LEU A 127 16.50 10.36 2.52
C LEU A 127 16.85 11.07 1.20
N GLY A 128 16.18 12.18 0.85
CA GLY A 128 16.42 12.93 -0.37
C GLY A 128 15.75 12.34 -1.62
N LEU A 129 14.72 11.50 -1.41
CA LEU A 129 13.94 10.82 -2.44
C LEU A 129 12.49 11.34 -2.44
N SER A 130 12.28 12.64 -2.23
CA SER A 130 10.95 13.26 -2.09
C SER A 130 10.01 12.96 -3.26
N SER A 131 10.50 12.98 -4.50
CA SER A 131 9.71 12.61 -5.69
C SER A 131 9.51 11.10 -5.89
N ALA A 132 10.23 10.24 -5.17
CA ALA A 132 10.11 8.78 -5.35
C ALA A 132 8.77 8.24 -4.87
N PHE A 133 8.12 8.91 -3.90
CA PHE A 133 6.81 8.46 -3.42
C PHE A 133 5.73 8.55 -4.51
N ALA A 134 5.81 9.54 -5.42
CA ALA A 134 4.94 9.61 -6.60
C ALA A 134 5.08 8.38 -7.52
N THR A 135 6.29 7.82 -7.60
CA THR A 135 6.54 6.57 -8.33
C THR A 135 5.98 5.36 -7.59
N VAL A 136 6.09 5.34 -6.26
CA VAL A 136 5.50 4.30 -5.40
C VAL A 136 3.98 4.26 -5.55
N THR A 137 3.30 5.41 -5.51
CA THR A 137 1.82 5.48 -5.66
C THR A 137 1.35 5.09 -7.06
N ARG A 138 2.15 5.38 -8.11
CA ARG A 138 1.87 4.87 -9.47
C ARG A 138 1.98 3.35 -9.54
N ALA A 139 2.95 2.77 -8.84
CA ALA A 139 3.19 1.34 -8.84
C ALA A 139 2.15 0.58 -8.00
N PHE A 140 1.76 1.13 -6.85
CA PHE A 140 0.85 0.53 -5.86
C PHE A 140 -0.54 1.16 -5.92
N ARG A 141 -1.09 1.24 -7.14
CA ARG A 141 -2.29 2.00 -7.48
C ARG A 141 -3.61 1.43 -6.94
N ARG A 142 -3.60 0.23 -6.37
CA ARG A 142 -4.85 -0.48 -5.98
C ARG A 142 -5.27 -0.15 -4.54
N GLY A 143 -4.54 0.76 -3.88
CA GLY A 143 -4.79 1.23 -2.52
C GLY A 143 -4.16 0.31 -1.46
N PRO A 144 -4.01 0.79 -0.22
CA PRO A 144 -3.28 0.10 0.86
C PRO A 144 -3.93 -1.21 1.31
N GLU A 145 -5.22 -1.42 1.02
CA GLU A 145 -5.92 -2.67 1.28
C GLU A 145 -5.43 -3.81 0.37
N LEU A 146 -5.10 -3.49 -0.89
CA LEU A 146 -4.68 -4.47 -1.89
C LEU A 146 -3.18 -4.45 -2.16
N ASP A 147 -2.52 -3.30 -2.01
CA ASP A 147 -1.08 -3.09 -2.18
C ASP A 147 -0.47 -2.62 -0.85
N GLU A 148 -0.22 -3.55 0.05
CA GLU A 148 0.23 -3.28 1.43
C GLU A 148 1.73 -3.02 1.52
N LEU A 149 2.13 -1.85 2.02
CA LEU A 149 3.52 -1.51 2.30
C LEU A 149 4.03 -2.24 3.55
N ARG A 150 4.78 -3.33 3.35
CA ARG A 150 5.17 -4.24 4.44
C ARG A 150 6.65 -4.17 4.83
N PHE A 151 7.54 -3.83 3.90
CA PHE A 151 8.96 -3.65 4.20
C PHE A 151 9.50 -2.34 3.62
N PHE A 152 10.42 -1.73 4.36
CA PHE A 152 11.31 -0.68 3.90
C PHE A 152 12.74 -1.10 4.21
N SER A 153 13.66 -1.07 3.26
CA SER A 153 15.04 -1.52 3.53
C SER A 153 16.07 -0.55 2.99
N ILE A 154 17.17 -0.40 3.72
CA ILE A 154 18.32 0.38 3.27
C ILE A 154 19.59 -0.49 3.29
N ASP A 155 20.38 -0.41 2.22
CA ASP A 155 21.73 -0.98 2.23
C ASP A 155 22.60 -0.16 3.19
N LEU A 156 23.41 -0.83 4.03
CA LEU A 156 24.26 -0.19 5.04
C LEU A 156 25.67 0.13 4.53
N GLY A 157 25.95 -0.10 3.25
CA GLY A 157 27.23 0.28 2.63
C GLY A 157 27.28 1.77 2.31
N ASN A 158 28.47 2.37 2.42
CA ASN A 158 28.74 3.77 2.05
C ASN A 158 29.14 3.90 0.57
N THR A 159 28.35 3.31 -0.32
CA THR A 159 28.61 3.36 -1.78
C THR A 159 27.55 4.19 -2.50
N ARG A 160 27.88 4.67 -3.70
CA ARG A 160 26.92 5.43 -4.54
C ARG A 160 25.76 4.57 -5.01
N GLU A 161 25.95 3.25 -5.03
CA GLU A 161 24.99 2.23 -5.43
C GLU A 161 24.09 1.79 -4.27
N ALA A 162 24.31 2.29 -3.04
CA ALA A 162 23.58 1.83 -1.87
C ALA A 162 22.11 2.23 -1.94
N ARG A 163 21.22 1.24 -1.93
CA ARG A 163 19.80 1.42 -2.26
C ARG A 163 18.93 1.73 -1.06
N VAL A 164 17.84 2.43 -1.35
CA VAL A 164 16.61 2.43 -0.55
C VAL A 164 15.60 1.54 -1.29
N LYS A 165 14.91 0.64 -0.59
CA LYS A 165 13.95 -0.27 -1.20
C LYS A 165 12.60 -0.24 -0.49
N VAL A 166 11.54 -0.18 -1.26
CA VAL A 166 10.14 -0.22 -0.79
C VAL A 166 9.51 -1.51 -1.28
N TYR A 167 8.79 -2.23 -0.40
CA TYR A 167 8.17 -3.51 -0.73
C TYR A 167 6.65 -3.43 -0.52
N GLY A 168 5.90 -3.78 -1.56
CA GLY A 168 4.45 -3.91 -1.53
C GLY A 168 4.05 -5.39 -1.55
N PHE A 169 3.08 -5.78 -0.73
CA PHE A 169 2.43 -7.09 -0.78
C PHE A 169 1.07 -6.96 -1.43
N HIS A 170 0.82 -7.80 -2.43
CA HIS A 170 -0.27 -7.61 -3.37
C HIS A 170 -1.37 -8.64 -3.12
N HIS A 171 -2.38 -8.26 -2.34
CA HIS A 171 -3.57 -9.07 -2.11
C HIS A 171 -4.37 -9.17 -3.41
N GLU A 172 -4.95 -10.36 -3.63
CA GLU A 172 -5.80 -10.68 -4.79
C GLU A 172 -5.20 -10.30 -6.16
N ALA A 173 -3.87 -10.30 -6.26
CA ALA A 173 -3.20 -9.88 -7.48
C ALA A 173 -3.26 -10.93 -8.58
N SER A 174 -3.31 -10.47 -9.81
CA SER A 174 -2.97 -11.27 -10.98
C SER A 174 -1.47 -11.16 -11.28
N VAL A 175 -0.96 -12.06 -12.11
CA VAL A 175 0.40 -11.92 -12.70
C VAL A 175 0.54 -10.59 -13.45
N ASP A 176 -0.55 -10.12 -14.04
CA ASP A 176 -0.61 -8.88 -14.80
C ASP A 176 -0.51 -7.65 -13.91
N ASP A 177 -1.09 -7.70 -12.71
CA ASP A 177 -0.91 -6.66 -11.69
C ASP A 177 0.55 -6.58 -11.23
N LEU A 178 1.18 -7.73 -10.94
CA LEU A 178 2.60 -7.76 -10.54
C LEU A 178 3.53 -7.23 -11.65
N ALA A 179 3.25 -7.58 -12.91
CA ALA A 179 3.99 -7.06 -14.05
C ALA A 179 3.72 -5.57 -14.28
N HIS A 180 2.51 -5.07 -13.96
CA HIS A 180 2.18 -3.65 -14.06
C HIS A 180 3.02 -2.80 -13.09
N VAL A 181 3.26 -3.28 -11.87
CA VAL A 181 4.16 -2.61 -10.92
C VAL A 181 5.53 -2.34 -11.56
N MET A 182 6.04 -3.28 -12.35
CA MET A 182 7.36 -3.15 -12.97
C MET A 182 7.42 -2.07 -14.06
N THR A 183 6.29 -1.56 -14.58
CA THR A 183 6.28 -0.52 -15.62
C THR A 183 6.86 0.82 -15.16
N VAL A 184 6.96 1.04 -13.84
CA VAL A 184 7.63 2.24 -13.30
C VAL A 184 9.15 2.09 -13.24
N VAL A 185 9.68 0.90 -13.54
CA VAL A 185 11.11 0.57 -13.53
C VAL A 185 11.63 0.68 -14.97
N PRO A 186 12.55 1.62 -15.25
CA PRO A 186 13.21 1.71 -16.55
C PRO A 186 13.89 0.39 -16.92
N ASP A 187 13.87 0.06 -18.22
CA ASP A 187 14.49 -1.14 -18.80
C ASP A 187 13.97 -2.46 -18.20
N SER A 188 12.79 -2.46 -17.58
CA SER A 188 12.16 -3.68 -17.09
C SER A 188 11.65 -4.56 -18.23
N ASP A 189 11.82 -5.87 -18.07
CA ASP A 189 11.27 -6.88 -18.98
C ASP A 189 10.00 -7.47 -18.37
N GLY A 190 8.88 -6.78 -18.60
CA GLY A 190 7.56 -7.22 -18.15
C GLY A 190 7.13 -8.56 -18.76
N ALA A 191 7.64 -8.94 -19.94
CA ALA A 191 7.32 -10.23 -20.56
C ALA A 191 8.03 -11.38 -19.85
N ALA A 192 9.31 -11.21 -19.50
CA ALA A 192 10.06 -12.17 -18.69
C ALA A 192 9.44 -12.32 -17.30
N VAL A 193 8.99 -11.23 -16.67
CA VAL A 193 8.28 -11.29 -15.38
C VAL A 193 7.03 -12.17 -15.48
N ARG A 194 6.22 -12.01 -16.54
CA ARG A 194 5.01 -12.84 -16.73
C ARG A 194 5.35 -14.32 -16.94
N ARG A 195 6.33 -14.63 -17.79
CA ARG A 195 6.76 -16.04 -18.03
C ARG A 195 7.28 -16.67 -16.74
N PHE A 196 8.14 -15.96 -16.01
CA PHE A 196 8.69 -16.41 -14.74
C PHE A 196 7.59 -16.68 -13.70
N CYS A 197 6.66 -15.74 -13.51
CA CYS A 197 5.57 -15.93 -12.55
C CYS A 197 4.66 -17.11 -12.93
N ARG A 198 4.29 -17.25 -14.22
CA ARG A 198 3.47 -18.38 -14.67
C ARG A 198 4.14 -19.74 -14.44
N ALA A 199 5.45 -19.83 -14.67
CA ALA A 199 6.22 -21.05 -14.38
C ALA A 199 6.16 -21.44 -12.89
N LEU A 200 6.19 -20.45 -11.98
CA LEU A 200 6.10 -20.71 -10.54
C LEU A 200 4.70 -21.14 -10.06
N LEU A 201 3.64 -20.65 -10.72
CA LEU A 201 2.25 -20.91 -10.33
C LEU A 201 1.70 -22.22 -10.90
N GLY A 202 2.23 -22.68 -12.03
CA GLY A 202 1.85 -23.96 -12.66
C GLY A 202 0.46 -23.99 -13.31
N SER A 203 -0.30 -22.88 -13.29
CA SER A 203 -1.54 -22.68 -14.06
C SER A 203 -1.88 -21.18 -14.19
N GLU A 204 -2.82 -20.81 -15.06
CA GLU A 204 -3.28 -19.41 -15.25
C GLU A 204 -4.25 -18.91 -14.16
N GLY A 205 -4.46 -19.68 -13.08
CA GLY A 205 -5.42 -19.37 -12.02
C GLY A 205 -4.96 -18.31 -11.02
N GLU A 206 -5.92 -17.56 -10.49
CA GLU A 206 -5.78 -16.42 -9.56
C GLU A 206 -4.80 -16.69 -8.39
N LEU A 207 -4.04 -15.67 -7.95
CA LEU A 207 -3.16 -15.72 -6.78
C LEU A 207 -3.96 -15.68 -5.47
N ARG A 208 -4.96 -16.56 -5.33
CA ARG A 208 -5.66 -16.78 -4.06
C ARG A 208 -4.94 -17.86 -3.29
N ALA A 209 -3.91 -17.45 -2.58
CA ALA A 209 -3.22 -18.31 -1.63
C ALA A 209 -3.19 -17.64 -0.25
N SER A 210 -2.90 -18.44 0.78
CA SER A 210 -2.70 -17.97 2.15
C SER A 210 -1.59 -16.91 2.27
N ARG A 211 -0.71 -16.79 1.26
CA ARG A 211 0.37 -15.81 1.23
C ARG A 211 0.33 -14.99 -0.06
N GLN A 212 0.40 -13.67 0.09
CA GLN A 212 0.40 -12.75 -1.04
C GLN A 212 1.78 -12.71 -1.71
N PRO A 213 1.84 -12.60 -3.05
CA PRO A 213 3.06 -12.16 -3.74
C PRO A 213 3.48 -10.76 -3.27
N ALA A 214 4.76 -10.45 -3.42
CA ALA A 214 5.29 -9.13 -3.11
C ALA A 214 6.05 -8.56 -4.30
N THR A 215 6.12 -7.24 -4.41
CA THR A 215 7.06 -6.57 -5.29
C THR A 215 7.99 -5.68 -4.50
N CYS A 216 9.08 -5.28 -5.12
CA CYS A 216 10.06 -4.39 -4.53
C CYS A 216 10.58 -3.39 -5.56
N LEU A 217 10.58 -2.11 -5.20
CA LEU A 217 11.20 -1.03 -5.95
C LEU A 217 12.48 -0.61 -5.25
N ALA A 218 13.61 -0.57 -5.97
CA ALA A 218 14.90 -0.18 -5.43
C ALA A 218 15.41 1.12 -6.05
N PHE A 219 15.54 2.15 -5.23
CA PHE A 219 16.00 3.49 -5.59
C PHE A 219 17.48 3.66 -5.25
N VAL A 220 18.19 4.43 -6.08
CA VAL A 220 19.63 4.73 -5.94
C VAL A 220 19.82 6.23 -6.09
N GLY A 221 20.67 6.81 -5.24
CA GLY A 221 20.90 8.26 -5.22
C GLY A 221 19.62 9.02 -4.86
N THR A 222 19.33 10.06 -5.64
CA THR A 222 18.13 10.92 -5.48
C THR A 222 17.14 10.74 -6.64
N ASN A 223 17.28 9.66 -7.41
CA ASN A 223 16.44 9.44 -8.59
C ASN A 223 15.03 9.02 -8.18
N ALA A 224 14.02 9.70 -8.74
CA ALA A 224 12.61 9.36 -8.52
C ALA A 224 12.20 8.03 -9.17
N SER A 225 12.94 7.57 -10.20
CA SER A 225 12.72 6.26 -10.82
C SER A 225 13.55 5.19 -10.12
N PRO A 226 12.98 4.01 -9.81
CA PRO A 226 13.72 2.89 -9.26
C PRO A 226 14.71 2.34 -10.29
N ALA A 227 15.92 2.02 -9.85
CA ALA A 227 16.95 1.39 -10.68
C ALA A 227 16.59 -0.06 -11.03
N THR A 228 15.93 -0.78 -10.11
CA THR A 228 15.47 -2.15 -10.35
C THR A 228 14.13 -2.40 -9.68
N GLY A 229 13.39 -3.35 -10.26
CA GLY A 229 12.16 -3.93 -9.70
C GLY A 229 12.37 -5.39 -9.39
N THR A 230 11.69 -5.94 -8.38
CA THR A 230 11.68 -7.38 -8.09
C THR A 230 10.27 -7.84 -7.83
N VAL A 231 9.87 -9.01 -8.37
CA VAL A 231 8.62 -9.69 -8.04
C VAL A 231 8.97 -10.96 -7.28
N HIS A 232 8.39 -11.13 -6.08
CA HIS A 232 8.57 -12.24 -5.18
C HIS A 232 7.29 -13.09 -5.13
N VAL A 233 7.39 -14.37 -5.46
CA VAL A 233 6.30 -15.34 -5.39
C VAL A 233 6.54 -16.29 -4.22
N PRO A 234 5.60 -16.41 -3.25
CA PRO A 234 5.71 -17.37 -2.15
C PRO A 234 5.39 -18.76 -2.68
N ILE A 235 6.34 -19.39 -3.39
CA ILE A 235 6.10 -20.66 -4.07
C ILE A 235 5.57 -21.77 -3.14
N ARG A 236 5.96 -21.75 -1.86
CA ARG A 236 5.43 -22.65 -0.83
C ARG A 236 3.89 -22.59 -0.67
N ALA A 237 3.26 -21.50 -1.05
CA ALA A 237 1.81 -21.34 -0.99
C ALA A 237 1.10 -21.87 -2.25
N PHE A 238 1.85 -22.24 -3.29
CA PHE A 238 1.34 -22.70 -4.59
C PHE A 238 1.83 -24.10 -4.96
N ALA A 239 2.85 -24.62 -4.28
CA ALA A 239 3.37 -25.96 -4.45
C ALA A 239 2.89 -26.87 -3.31
N GLY A 240 2.49 -28.11 -3.63
CA GLY A 240 2.05 -29.06 -2.61
C GLY A 240 3.19 -29.61 -1.75
N ASP A 241 4.40 -29.68 -2.29
CA ASP A 241 5.62 -30.15 -1.62
C ASP A 241 6.86 -29.45 -2.19
N ASP A 242 8.01 -29.58 -1.54
CA ASP A 242 9.25 -28.94 -1.98
C ASP A 242 9.82 -29.57 -3.26
N ARG A 243 9.42 -30.78 -3.65
CA ARG A 243 9.84 -31.41 -4.93
C ARG A 243 9.16 -30.70 -6.10
N VAL A 244 7.86 -30.39 -5.97
CA VAL A 244 7.11 -29.58 -6.92
C VAL A 244 7.63 -28.14 -6.94
N ALA A 245 7.89 -27.56 -5.76
CA ALA A 245 8.47 -26.22 -5.66
C ALA A 245 9.82 -26.15 -6.39
N HIS A 246 10.70 -27.13 -6.15
CA HIS A 246 12.00 -27.24 -6.82
C HIS A 246 11.85 -27.28 -8.33
N GLY A 247 11.03 -28.19 -8.87
CA GLY A 247 10.82 -28.31 -10.32
C GLY A 247 10.35 -27.00 -10.95
N ARG A 248 9.38 -26.33 -10.33
CA ARG A 248 8.85 -25.04 -10.81
C ARG A 248 9.87 -23.91 -10.72
N VAL A 249 10.70 -23.85 -9.68
CA VAL A 249 11.81 -22.88 -9.62
C VAL A 249 12.82 -23.14 -10.73
N SER A 250 13.21 -24.40 -10.96
CA SER A 250 14.14 -24.76 -12.04
C SER A 250 13.59 -24.38 -13.42
N ASP A 251 12.29 -24.58 -13.67
CA ASP A 251 11.63 -24.16 -14.91
C ASP A 251 11.58 -22.63 -15.03
N ALA A 252 11.26 -21.92 -13.95
CA ALA A 252 11.26 -20.45 -13.93
C ALA A 252 12.65 -19.85 -14.19
N LEU A 253 13.73 -20.46 -13.66
CA LEU A 253 15.11 -20.07 -13.96
C LEU A 253 15.45 -20.28 -15.44
N ARG A 254 14.98 -21.38 -16.04
CA ARG A 254 15.16 -21.67 -17.47
C ARG A 254 14.48 -20.62 -18.37
N GLU A 255 13.27 -20.19 -18.01
CA GLU A 255 12.51 -19.15 -18.73
C GLU A 255 13.24 -17.80 -18.85
N ILE A 256 14.16 -17.53 -17.92
CA ILE A 256 14.98 -16.31 -17.89
C ILE A 256 16.46 -16.58 -18.13
N GLN A 257 16.81 -17.78 -18.62
CA GLN A 257 18.17 -18.18 -19.00
C GLN A 257 19.19 -18.08 -17.86
N ILE A 258 18.79 -18.44 -16.64
CA ILE A 258 19.68 -18.55 -15.48
C ILE A 258 19.92 -20.03 -15.17
N ASP A 259 21.17 -20.39 -14.90
CA ASP A 259 21.55 -21.76 -14.51
C ASP A 259 20.95 -22.14 -13.14
N ALA A 260 20.31 -23.30 -13.09
CA ALA A 260 19.69 -23.84 -11.87
C ALA A 260 20.69 -24.63 -11.00
N ALA A 261 21.85 -25.01 -11.52
CA ALA A 261 22.79 -25.86 -10.78
C ALA A 261 23.21 -25.31 -9.39
N PRO A 262 23.44 -23.98 -9.20
CA PRO A 262 23.70 -23.44 -7.87
C PRO A 262 22.50 -23.58 -6.92
N PHE A 263 21.28 -23.45 -7.43
CA PHE A 263 20.04 -23.65 -6.67
C PHE A 263 19.86 -25.11 -6.26
N ASP A 264 20.07 -26.05 -7.18
CA ASP A 264 19.97 -27.49 -6.91
C ASP A 264 20.95 -27.92 -5.81
N LYS A 265 22.20 -27.44 -5.89
CA LYS A 265 23.25 -27.72 -4.91
C LYS A 265 22.91 -27.14 -3.54
N ALA A 266 22.44 -25.90 -3.48
CA ALA A 266 22.07 -25.24 -2.22
C ALA A 266 20.87 -25.93 -1.56
N THR A 267 19.85 -26.29 -2.34
CA THR A 267 18.68 -27.01 -1.83
C THR A 267 19.08 -28.36 -1.23
N SER A 268 19.94 -29.11 -1.95
CA SER A 268 20.48 -30.38 -1.46
C SER A 268 21.30 -30.24 -0.18
N ALA A 269 21.99 -29.10 0.00
CA ALA A 269 22.81 -28.84 1.18
C ALA A 269 22.00 -28.51 2.45
N ILE A 270 20.81 -27.91 2.29
CA ILE A 270 19.96 -27.50 3.41
C ILE A 270 18.83 -28.49 3.71
N ALA A 271 18.43 -29.31 2.75
CA ALA A 271 17.36 -30.29 2.92
C ALA A 271 17.73 -31.33 3.98
N GLN A 272 16.92 -31.43 5.04
CA GLN A 272 17.07 -32.43 6.10
C GLN A 272 16.18 -33.67 5.89
N ARG A 273 15.35 -33.64 4.84
CA ARG A 273 14.39 -34.68 4.48
C ARG A 273 14.23 -34.76 2.95
N PRO A 274 13.65 -35.84 2.40
CA PRO A 274 13.20 -35.85 1.01
C PRO A 274 12.25 -34.68 0.72
N LEU A 275 12.36 -34.10 -0.47
CA LEU A 275 11.62 -32.88 -0.83
C LEU A 275 10.11 -33.13 -0.96
N GLU A 276 9.70 -34.34 -1.32
CA GLU A 276 8.31 -34.78 -1.41
C GLU A 276 7.66 -35.01 -0.03
N SER A 277 8.44 -35.06 1.05
CA SER A 277 7.93 -35.37 2.40
C SER A 277 7.35 -34.15 3.14
N GLY A 278 7.31 -32.97 2.51
CA GLY A 278 6.76 -31.75 3.09
C GLY A 278 7.03 -30.51 2.24
N GLY A 279 6.49 -29.36 2.66
CA GLY A 279 6.61 -28.09 1.94
C GLY A 279 7.23 -26.96 2.76
N GLY A 280 7.75 -25.95 2.05
CA GLY A 280 8.18 -24.68 2.63
C GLY A 280 9.66 -24.58 2.95
N LEU A 281 10.48 -25.59 2.61
CA LEU A 281 11.94 -25.40 2.52
C LEU A 281 12.26 -24.36 1.46
N ILE A 282 11.65 -24.47 0.28
CA ILE A 282 11.75 -23.46 -0.78
C ILE A 282 10.63 -22.45 -0.57
N ALA A 283 10.95 -21.39 0.17
CA ALA A 283 9.94 -20.47 0.69
C ALA A 283 9.44 -19.50 -0.39
N TRP A 284 10.38 -18.87 -1.10
CA TRP A 284 10.10 -17.85 -2.11
C TRP A 284 11.00 -18.01 -3.33
N SER A 285 10.51 -17.59 -4.48
CA SER A 285 11.32 -17.38 -5.68
C SER A 285 10.97 -16.02 -6.28
N ALA A 286 11.96 -15.27 -6.74
CA ALA A 286 11.78 -13.89 -7.14
C ALA A 286 12.59 -13.51 -8.37
N ILE A 287 11.99 -12.79 -9.30
CA ILE A 287 12.66 -12.24 -10.48
C ILE A 287 12.95 -10.76 -10.27
N ARG A 288 14.19 -10.35 -10.53
CA ARG A 288 14.62 -8.94 -10.57
C ARG A 288 14.83 -8.51 -12.01
N THR A 289 14.37 -7.30 -12.33
CA THR A 289 14.46 -6.69 -13.67
C THR A 289 14.82 -5.20 -13.57
N GLY A 290 15.14 -4.57 -14.71
CA GLY A 290 15.67 -3.20 -14.81
C GLY A 290 17.19 -3.18 -14.93
N HIS A 291 17.83 -2.20 -14.30
CA HIS A 291 19.27 -1.99 -14.41
C HIS A 291 20.10 -3.23 -14.02
N GLY A 292 21.07 -3.59 -14.86
CA GLY A 292 21.94 -4.76 -14.65
C GLY A 292 21.30 -6.10 -15.02
N GLY A 293 20.17 -6.09 -15.74
CA GLY A 293 19.56 -7.26 -16.35
C GLY A 293 18.81 -8.17 -15.38
N LEU A 294 18.30 -9.28 -15.94
CA LEU A 294 17.53 -10.27 -15.18
C LEU A 294 18.40 -10.99 -14.16
N LYS A 295 17.90 -11.08 -12.92
CA LYS A 295 18.43 -11.95 -11.87
C LYS A 295 17.29 -12.67 -11.16
N SER A 296 17.59 -13.78 -10.51
CA SER A 296 16.65 -14.50 -9.66
C SER A 296 17.12 -14.51 -8.20
N ASN A 297 16.19 -14.46 -7.25
CA ASN A 297 16.47 -14.77 -5.85
C ASN A 297 15.64 -15.98 -5.43
N VAL A 298 16.26 -17.00 -4.85
CA VAL A 298 15.55 -18.15 -4.28
C VAL A 298 15.82 -18.18 -2.78
N TYR A 299 14.75 -18.29 -1.98
CA TYR A 299 14.79 -18.22 -0.53
C TYR A 299 14.55 -19.60 0.07
N LEU A 300 15.43 -19.99 0.99
CA LEU A 300 15.47 -21.31 1.60
C LEU A 300 15.31 -21.18 3.11
N ALA A 301 14.19 -21.70 3.64
CA ALA A 301 13.90 -21.72 5.06
C ALA A 301 14.55 -22.96 5.71
N PRO A 302 15.39 -22.79 6.73
CA PRO A 302 16.16 -23.89 7.34
C PRO A 302 15.33 -24.90 8.14
N LYS A 303 14.06 -24.59 8.46
CA LYS A 303 13.15 -25.46 9.22
C LYS A 303 13.73 -25.93 10.57
N ALA A 304 14.39 -25.03 11.30
CA ALA A 304 15.12 -25.38 12.52
C ALA A 304 14.22 -25.61 13.74
N MET A 305 12.95 -25.17 13.68
CA MET A 305 11.99 -25.23 14.77
C MET A 305 10.90 -26.28 14.50
N PHE A 306 10.28 -26.22 13.32
CA PHE A 306 9.22 -27.14 12.90
C PHE A 306 9.34 -27.46 11.41
N ASP A 307 8.98 -28.68 11.03
CA ASP A 307 9.02 -29.11 9.63
C ASP A 307 7.76 -28.67 8.85
N GLU A 308 6.57 -28.82 9.46
CA GLU A 308 5.33 -28.32 8.89
C GLU A 308 5.23 -26.79 9.03
N PRO A 309 4.79 -26.07 7.97
CA PRO A 309 4.53 -24.64 8.09
C PRO A 309 3.37 -24.39 9.06
N THR A 310 3.65 -23.79 10.22
CA THR A 310 2.64 -23.50 11.26
C THR A 310 1.67 -22.37 10.88
N HIS A 311 1.91 -21.69 9.75
CA HIS A 311 1.08 -20.61 9.23
C HIS A 311 0.16 -21.01 8.07
N ALA A 312 -0.12 -22.30 7.88
CA ALA A 312 -1.06 -22.76 6.85
C ALA A 312 -2.51 -22.29 7.10
N ASP A 313 -2.84 -21.83 8.31
CA ASP A 313 -4.17 -21.32 8.65
C ASP A 313 -4.30 -19.81 8.39
N VAL A 314 -4.17 -19.39 7.13
CA VAL A 314 -4.84 -18.15 6.73
C VAL A 314 -6.24 -18.54 6.36
N ALA A 315 -7.14 -18.44 7.34
CA ALA A 315 -8.56 -18.50 7.08
C ALA A 315 -8.86 -17.57 5.89
N PRO A 316 -9.66 -18.01 4.90
CA PRO A 316 -10.09 -17.12 3.84
C PRO A 316 -10.64 -15.85 4.48
N VAL A 317 -10.17 -14.68 4.04
CA VAL A 317 -10.73 -13.40 4.50
C VAL A 317 -12.24 -13.51 4.27
N PRO A 318 -13.06 -13.49 5.33
CA PRO A 318 -14.49 -13.60 5.16
C PRO A 318 -14.92 -12.49 4.22
N ARG A 319 -15.64 -12.84 3.14
CA ARG A 319 -16.27 -11.82 2.32
C ARG A 319 -17.28 -11.15 3.22
N VAL A 320 -16.98 -9.91 3.61
CA VAL A 320 -17.83 -9.16 4.51
C VAL A 320 -18.99 -8.68 3.66
N ASP A 321 -20.05 -9.49 3.59
CA ASP A 321 -21.35 -9.08 3.04
C ASP A 321 -22.09 -8.14 4.01
N ASP A 322 -21.35 -7.48 4.91
CA ASP A 322 -21.82 -6.57 5.95
C ASP A 322 -21.42 -5.15 5.57
N VAL A 323 -22.41 -4.40 5.09
CA VAL A 323 -22.26 -3.01 4.64
C VAL A 323 -21.85 -2.10 5.79
N GLU A 324 -22.38 -2.32 7.01
CA GLU A 324 -22.05 -1.50 8.17
C GLU A 324 -20.58 -1.66 8.57
N ALA A 325 -20.06 -2.89 8.54
CA ALA A 325 -18.65 -3.15 8.80
C ALA A 325 -17.73 -2.43 7.80
N VAL A 326 -18.10 -2.36 6.52
CA VAL A 326 -17.34 -1.64 5.51
C VAL A 326 -17.37 -0.13 5.77
N VAL A 327 -18.53 0.46 6.06
CA VAL A 327 -18.65 1.89 6.39
C VAL A 327 -17.79 2.24 7.62
N LYS A 328 -17.86 1.45 8.69
CA LYS A 328 -17.03 1.63 9.90
C LYS A 328 -15.53 1.53 9.60
N ARG A 329 -15.13 0.63 8.69
CA ARG A 329 -13.73 0.50 8.27
C ARG A 329 -13.23 1.79 7.63
N PHE A 330 -14.00 2.37 6.71
CA PHE A 330 -13.63 3.65 6.07
C PHE A 330 -13.69 4.84 7.04
N GLU A 331 -14.61 4.83 8.00
CA GLU A 331 -14.67 5.85 9.04
C GLU A 331 -13.41 5.84 9.93
N GLN A 332 -12.91 4.64 10.25
CA GLN A 332 -11.68 4.46 11.04
C GLN A 332 -10.40 4.76 10.23
N ALA A 333 -10.42 4.49 8.93
CA ALA A 333 -9.31 4.71 8.01
C ALA A 333 -9.27 6.17 7.52
N SER A 334 -8.88 7.09 8.42
CA SER A 334 -8.89 8.52 8.14
C SER A 334 -8.04 8.92 6.93
N VAL A 335 -8.63 9.66 5.97
CA VAL A 335 -7.91 10.30 4.85
C VAL A 335 -6.84 11.27 5.33
N ALA A 336 -6.92 11.81 6.55
CA ALA A 336 -5.84 12.63 7.12
C ALA A 336 -4.50 11.88 7.26
N LYS A 337 -4.53 10.53 7.28
CA LYS A 337 -3.34 9.67 7.24
C LYS A 337 -2.83 9.44 5.82
N HIS A 338 -3.60 9.81 4.80
CA HIS A 338 -3.14 9.75 3.42
C HIS A 338 -1.89 10.64 3.27
N PRO A 339 -0.84 10.18 2.55
CA PRO A 339 0.40 10.94 2.38
C PRO A 339 0.22 12.36 1.85
N PHE A 340 -0.79 12.60 1.00
CA PHE A 340 -1.17 13.95 0.53
C PHE A 340 -1.50 14.89 1.70
N ASP A 341 -2.51 14.52 2.49
CA ASP A 341 -2.99 15.36 3.59
C ASP A 341 -1.99 15.43 4.75
N ALA A 342 -1.32 14.31 5.03
CA ALA A 342 -0.25 14.26 6.02
C ALA A 342 0.92 15.20 5.68
N ARG A 343 1.28 15.29 4.40
CA ARG A 343 2.32 16.21 3.92
C ARG A 343 1.86 17.66 4.00
N LEU A 344 0.64 17.98 3.56
CA LEU A 344 0.05 19.31 3.71
C LEU A 344 0.06 19.77 5.18
N ALA A 345 -0.32 18.90 6.11
CA ALA A 345 -0.33 19.20 7.54
C ALA A 345 1.08 19.43 8.13
N ARG A 346 2.08 18.66 7.67
CA ARG A 346 3.47 18.72 8.14
C ARG A 346 4.22 19.96 7.62
N GLU A 347 3.99 20.32 6.36
CA GLU A 347 4.68 21.42 5.68
C GLU A 347 4.01 22.79 5.95
N PRO A 348 4.70 23.93 5.70
CA PRO A 348 4.07 25.24 5.74
C PRO A 348 2.82 25.32 4.84
N PHE A 349 1.88 26.20 5.19
CA PHE A 349 0.63 26.37 4.44
C PHE A 349 0.87 26.52 2.92
N ASN A 350 0.21 25.66 2.14
CA ASN A 350 0.36 25.57 0.69
C ASN A 350 -0.97 25.89 -0.02
N GLY A 351 -1.25 27.19 -0.17
CA GLY A 351 -2.44 27.70 -0.85
C GLY A 351 -2.65 27.11 -2.25
N PRO A 352 -1.62 27.06 -3.13
CA PRO A 352 -1.77 26.49 -4.47
C PRO A 352 -2.22 25.03 -4.50
N SER A 353 -1.69 24.19 -3.62
CA SER A 353 -2.09 22.77 -3.57
C SER A 353 -3.52 22.60 -3.05
N LEU A 354 -3.92 23.41 -2.07
CA LEU A 354 -5.29 23.41 -1.56
C LEU A 354 -6.30 23.92 -2.60
N ALA A 355 -5.95 25.00 -3.31
CA ALA A 355 -6.77 25.51 -4.40
C ALA A 355 -6.92 24.49 -5.52
N LEU A 356 -5.84 23.81 -5.90
CA LEU A 356 -5.90 22.74 -6.90
C LEU A 356 -6.77 21.56 -6.44
N MET A 357 -6.70 21.18 -5.16
CA MET A 357 -7.58 20.17 -4.56
C MET A 357 -9.06 20.58 -4.66
N VAL A 358 -9.39 21.82 -4.27
CA VAL A 358 -10.76 22.36 -4.35
C VAL A 358 -11.29 22.35 -5.79
N MET A 359 -10.46 22.74 -6.76
CA MET A 359 -10.84 22.71 -8.18
C MET A 359 -11.06 21.28 -8.71
N ASN A 360 -10.29 20.31 -8.23
CA ASN A 360 -10.46 18.91 -8.57
C ASN A 360 -11.70 18.27 -7.90
N VAL A 361 -12.00 18.65 -6.65
CA VAL A 361 -13.24 18.27 -5.95
C VAL A 361 -14.47 18.83 -6.68
N ARG A 362 -14.39 20.10 -7.11
CA ARG A 362 -15.42 20.74 -7.94
C ARG A 362 -15.73 19.90 -9.17
N GLU A 363 -14.70 19.58 -9.95
CA GLU A 363 -14.78 18.84 -11.21
C GLU A 363 -15.29 17.42 -11.01
N GLY A 364 -14.74 16.70 -10.04
CA GLY A 364 -15.02 15.27 -9.83
C GLY A 364 -16.32 14.99 -9.09
N ILE A 365 -16.72 15.87 -8.16
CA ILE A 365 -17.79 15.61 -7.19
C ILE A 365 -18.91 16.66 -7.35
N THR A 366 -18.63 17.90 -6.97
CA THR A 366 -19.67 18.91 -6.69
C THR A 366 -20.52 19.26 -7.91
N LEU A 367 -19.94 19.31 -9.11
CA LEU A 367 -20.69 19.66 -10.33
C LEU A 367 -21.81 18.67 -10.67
N HIS A 368 -21.72 17.43 -10.18
CA HIS A 368 -22.53 16.30 -10.65
C HIS A 368 -23.23 15.52 -9.53
N PHE A 369 -22.87 15.74 -8.26
CA PHE A 369 -23.32 14.91 -7.14
C PHE A 369 -24.83 14.81 -7.01
N ALA A 370 -25.57 15.93 -6.95
CA ALA A 370 -27.03 15.91 -6.85
C ALA A 370 -27.72 15.11 -7.98
N ARG A 371 -27.19 15.18 -9.20
CA ARG A 371 -27.72 14.40 -10.35
C ARG A 371 -27.44 12.91 -10.19
N ARG A 372 -26.25 12.55 -9.70
CA ARG A 372 -25.87 11.16 -9.42
C ARG A 372 -26.74 10.58 -8.31
N LEU A 373 -26.92 11.31 -7.21
CA LEU A 373 -27.78 10.90 -6.10
C LEU A 373 -29.24 10.72 -6.53
N ALA A 374 -29.76 11.63 -7.36
CA ALA A 374 -31.11 11.52 -7.93
C ALA A 374 -31.33 10.23 -8.74
N SER A 375 -30.31 9.73 -9.45
CA SER A 375 -30.37 8.44 -10.14
C SER A 375 -30.59 7.28 -9.17
N ILE A 376 -29.90 7.28 -8.03
CA ILE A 376 -30.03 6.22 -7.02
C ILE A 376 -31.41 6.28 -6.34
N VAL A 377 -31.85 7.47 -5.94
CA VAL A 377 -33.20 7.70 -5.39
C VAL A 377 -34.28 7.15 -6.33
N ALA A 378 -34.15 7.40 -7.64
CA ALA A 378 -35.12 6.95 -8.63
C ALA A 378 -35.15 5.42 -8.85
N ARG A 379 -34.08 4.70 -8.47
CA ARG A 379 -33.85 3.31 -8.89
C ARG A 379 -33.78 2.30 -7.75
N VAL A 380 -33.53 2.73 -6.51
CA VAL A 380 -33.60 1.86 -5.34
C VAL A 380 -35.05 1.39 -5.13
N GLU A 381 -35.25 0.12 -4.81
CA GLU A 381 -36.59 -0.48 -4.72
C GLU A 381 -37.25 -0.22 -3.36
N GLU A 382 -36.47 -0.21 -2.30
CA GLU A 382 -36.92 -0.09 -0.92
C GLU A 382 -37.33 1.35 -0.59
N ASP A 383 -38.59 1.53 -0.16
CA ASP A 383 -39.14 2.85 0.15
C ASP A 383 -38.46 3.52 1.35
N ASP A 384 -37.96 2.75 2.32
CA ASP A 384 -37.25 3.29 3.48
C ASP A 384 -35.85 3.80 3.11
N LEU A 385 -35.08 3.06 2.31
CA LEU A 385 -33.83 3.54 1.71
C LEU A 385 -34.08 4.78 0.84
N ARG A 386 -35.12 4.73 -0.01
CA ARG A 386 -35.49 5.86 -0.88
C ARG A 386 -35.83 7.10 -0.08
N SER A 387 -36.53 6.95 1.05
CA SER A 387 -36.93 8.08 1.90
C SER A 387 -35.72 8.83 2.47
N VAL A 388 -34.71 8.10 2.95
CA VAL A 388 -33.49 8.71 3.51
C VAL A 388 -32.66 9.36 2.39
N LEU A 389 -32.45 8.67 1.27
CA LEU A 389 -31.74 9.23 0.12
C LEU A 389 -32.44 10.45 -0.49
N ALA A 390 -33.78 10.50 -0.45
CA ALA A 390 -34.55 11.64 -0.93
C ALA A 390 -34.38 12.86 -0.02
N LYS A 391 -34.22 12.65 1.30
CA LYS A 391 -33.85 13.73 2.23
C LYS A 391 -32.47 14.28 1.86
N GLN A 392 -31.47 13.42 1.71
CA GLN A 392 -30.11 13.83 1.31
C GLN A 392 -30.12 14.59 -0.02
N LEU A 393 -30.88 14.10 -1.02
CA LEU A 393 -31.04 14.82 -2.28
C LEU A 393 -31.70 16.18 -2.11
N ASN A 394 -32.70 16.30 -1.24
CA ASN A 394 -33.33 17.59 -0.94
C ASN A 394 -32.33 18.56 -0.29
N ASP A 395 -31.48 18.06 0.61
CA ASP A 395 -30.43 18.84 1.27
C ASP A 395 -29.41 19.34 0.23
N GLU A 396 -28.93 18.46 -0.66
CA GLU A 396 -28.06 18.80 -1.81
C GLU A 396 -28.65 19.87 -2.75
N LEU A 397 -29.98 19.82 -2.94
CA LEU A 397 -30.74 20.77 -3.76
C LEU A 397 -31.12 22.06 -3.01
N GLY A 398 -30.58 22.27 -1.81
CA GLY A 398 -30.75 23.50 -1.03
C GLY A 398 -32.08 23.60 -0.30
N SER A 399 -32.75 22.47 -0.04
CA SER A 399 -34.03 22.41 0.68
C SER A 399 -35.12 23.33 0.10
N GLY A 400 -35.16 23.43 -1.23
CA GLY A 400 -36.11 24.28 -1.96
C GLY A 400 -35.63 25.72 -2.19
N ASP A 401 -34.48 26.13 -1.67
CA ASP A 401 -33.83 27.40 -2.03
C ASP A 401 -32.68 27.17 -3.04
N PRO A 402 -32.86 27.52 -4.33
CA PRO A 402 -31.84 27.29 -5.35
C PRO A 402 -30.53 28.06 -5.09
N LYS A 403 -30.55 29.12 -4.29
CA LYS A 403 -29.33 29.87 -3.89
C LYS A 403 -28.50 29.13 -2.85
N ARG A 404 -29.08 28.13 -2.19
CA ARG A 404 -28.46 27.33 -1.13
C ARG A 404 -28.13 25.90 -1.56
N THR A 405 -28.25 25.60 -2.86
CA THR A 405 -27.75 24.33 -3.40
C THR A 405 -26.27 24.16 -3.06
N HIS A 406 -25.84 22.95 -2.69
CA HIS A 406 -24.44 22.68 -2.35
C HIS A 406 -23.50 23.08 -3.49
N LYS A 407 -23.92 22.85 -4.74
CA LYS A 407 -23.21 23.36 -5.91
C LYS A 407 -23.01 24.88 -5.88
N THR A 408 -24.05 25.67 -5.63
CA THR A 408 -23.94 27.14 -5.64
C THR A 408 -23.05 27.65 -4.51
N LEU A 409 -23.19 27.07 -3.32
CA LEU A 409 -22.34 27.41 -2.16
C LEU A 409 -20.88 27.02 -2.41
N PHE A 410 -20.62 25.86 -3.01
CA PHE A 410 -19.27 25.42 -3.38
C PHE A 410 -18.64 26.33 -4.45
N GLU A 411 -19.39 26.76 -5.46
CA GLU A 411 -18.88 27.69 -6.49
C GLU A 411 -18.44 29.03 -5.86
N LYS A 412 -19.19 29.54 -4.87
CA LYS A 412 -18.81 30.72 -4.10
C LYS A 412 -17.51 30.48 -3.31
N PHE A 413 -17.39 29.32 -2.66
CA PHE A 413 -16.18 28.92 -1.94
C PHE A 413 -14.96 28.80 -2.87
N ALA A 414 -15.10 28.09 -3.99
CA ALA A 414 -14.05 27.92 -5.00
C ALA A 414 -13.61 29.26 -5.60
N ALA A 415 -14.54 30.18 -5.86
CA ALA A 415 -14.21 31.54 -6.32
C ALA A 415 -13.37 32.31 -5.28
N GLY A 416 -13.66 32.16 -3.98
CA GLY A 416 -12.88 32.77 -2.91
C GLY A 416 -11.45 32.23 -2.75
N ILE A 417 -11.22 30.99 -3.18
CA ILE A 417 -9.91 30.31 -3.13
C ILE A 417 -9.11 30.47 -4.43
N THR A 418 -9.76 30.87 -5.53
CA THR A 418 -9.14 31.08 -6.85
C THR A 418 -7.87 31.94 -6.83
N PRO A 419 -7.71 32.98 -5.99
CA PRO A 419 -6.45 33.74 -5.91
C PRO A 419 -5.21 32.91 -5.54
N TRP A 420 -5.39 31.74 -4.94
CA TRP A 420 -4.29 30.81 -4.65
C TRP A 420 -4.07 29.77 -5.76
N ALA A 421 -5.00 29.63 -6.70
CA ALA A 421 -4.94 28.57 -7.70
C ALA A 421 -3.70 28.70 -8.60
N PRO A 422 -3.04 27.59 -8.95
CA PRO A 422 -2.10 27.59 -10.07
C PRO A 422 -2.84 27.97 -11.36
N ASP A 423 -2.11 28.33 -12.41
CA ASP A 423 -2.69 28.61 -13.72
C ASP A 423 -3.50 27.39 -14.23
N VAL A 424 -4.83 27.47 -14.08
CA VAL A 424 -5.80 26.39 -14.37
C VAL A 424 -6.08 26.25 -15.87
N ASP A 425 -5.45 27.05 -16.73
CA ASP A 425 -5.55 26.94 -18.19
C ASP A 425 -4.92 25.65 -18.74
N LYS A 426 -4.33 24.83 -17.86
CA LYS A 426 -3.80 23.49 -18.10
C LYS A 426 -4.84 22.41 -17.75
N PRO A 427 -5.58 21.85 -18.73
CA PRO A 427 -6.63 20.88 -18.46
C PRO A 427 -6.15 19.62 -17.73
N GLU A 428 -4.87 19.28 -17.83
CA GLU A 428 -4.22 18.16 -17.15
C GLU A 428 -4.20 18.29 -15.62
N LEU A 429 -4.27 19.51 -15.07
CA LEU A 429 -4.30 19.74 -13.63
C LEU A 429 -5.61 19.27 -12.98
N LEU A 430 -6.69 19.18 -13.76
CA LEU A 430 -8.01 18.73 -13.30
C LEU A 430 -8.29 17.25 -13.64
N GLU A 431 -7.33 16.57 -14.24
CA GLU A 431 -7.44 15.15 -14.57
C GLU A 431 -7.70 14.24 -13.36
N PRO A 432 -7.10 14.48 -12.16
CA PRO A 432 -7.46 13.70 -10.96
C PRO A 432 -8.97 13.70 -10.69
N GLY A 433 -9.59 14.87 -10.68
CA GLY A 433 -11.03 15.06 -10.46
C GLY A 433 -11.86 14.40 -11.55
N ARG A 434 -11.48 14.56 -12.82
CA ARG A 434 -12.21 13.92 -13.95
C ARG A 434 -12.20 12.40 -13.86
N ARG A 435 -11.05 11.77 -13.58
CA ARG A 435 -10.95 10.31 -13.43
C ARG A 435 -11.79 9.81 -12.27
N PHE A 436 -11.76 10.50 -11.14
CA PHE A 436 -12.61 10.15 -10.01
C PHE A 436 -14.10 10.30 -10.36
N GLY A 437 -14.46 11.36 -11.10
CA GLY A 437 -15.80 11.58 -11.64
C GLY A 437 -16.28 10.43 -12.54
N VAL A 438 -15.44 9.90 -13.43
CA VAL A 438 -15.79 8.77 -14.31
C VAL A 438 -16.19 7.52 -13.49
N VAL A 439 -15.46 7.20 -12.42
CA VAL A 439 -15.81 6.07 -11.56
C VAL A 439 -17.17 6.29 -10.90
N GLN A 440 -17.45 7.51 -10.45
CA GLN A 440 -18.74 7.87 -9.88
C GLN A 440 -19.87 7.81 -10.91
N GLU A 441 -19.67 8.28 -12.14
CA GLU A 441 -20.67 8.16 -13.22
C GLU A 441 -21.07 6.69 -13.44
N GLU A 442 -20.08 5.81 -13.54
CA GLU A 442 -20.29 4.37 -13.71
C GLU A 442 -21.09 3.78 -12.55
N LEU A 443 -20.66 4.01 -11.31
CA LEU A 443 -21.32 3.47 -10.10
C LEU A 443 -22.74 3.98 -9.94
N TYR A 444 -22.98 5.28 -10.16
CA TYR A 444 -24.27 5.90 -9.86
C TYR A 444 -25.31 5.77 -10.97
N LEU A 445 -24.89 5.71 -12.23
CA LEU A 445 -25.80 5.79 -13.38
C LEU A 445 -25.89 4.52 -14.19
N HIS A 446 -24.81 3.76 -14.29
CA HIS A 446 -24.72 2.65 -15.25
C HIS A 446 -24.78 1.28 -14.59
N ARG A 447 -24.37 1.19 -13.33
CA ARG A 447 -24.34 -0.07 -12.55
C ARG A 447 -25.57 -0.25 -11.67
N SER A 448 -25.58 -1.30 -10.84
CA SER A 448 -26.69 -1.57 -9.91
C SER A 448 -26.97 -0.37 -9.00
N PRO A 449 -28.24 -0.01 -8.70
CA PRO A 449 -28.53 1.04 -7.74
C PRO A 449 -27.96 0.74 -6.34
N TYR A 450 -27.71 -0.54 -6.02
CA TYR A 450 -27.06 -0.93 -4.77
C TYR A 450 -25.54 -0.71 -4.79
N GLU A 451 -24.87 -0.87 -5.94
CA GLU A 451 -23.47 -0.46 -6.09
C GLU A 451 -23.36 1.07 -5.94
N GLY A 452 -24.28 1.83 -6.55
CA GLY A 452 -24.37 3.27 -6.37
C GLY A 452 -24.69 3.68 -4.93
N LEU A 453 -25.61 2.99 -4.24
CA LEU A 453 -25.89 3.20 -2.81
C LEU A 453 -24.63 2.99 -1.97
N GLY A 454 -23.92 1.88 -2.17
CA GLY A 454 -22.65 1.63 -1.48
C GLY A 454 -21.62 2.73 -1.71
N ALA A 455 -21.56 3.26 -2.93
CA ALA A 455 -20.73 4.42 -3.24
C ALA A 455 -21.22 5.68 -2.48
N THR A 456 -22.52 5.94 -2.37
CA THR A 456 -23.05 7.07 -1.58
C THR A 456 -22.59 6.99 -0.13
N LEU A 457 -22.70 5.83 0.52
CA LEU A 457 -22.28 5.65 1.92
C LEU A 457 -20.82 6.01 2.15
N ILE A 458 -19.94 5.62 1.22
CA ILE A 458 -18.51 5.93 1.33
C ILE A 458 -18.20 7.37 0.91
N MET A 459 -18.98 7.97 0.00
CA MET A 459 -18.80 9.37 -0.38
C MET A 459 -19.04 10.29 0.82
N GLU A 460 -20.10 10.09 1.60
CA GLU A 460 -20.37 10.90 2.81
C GLU A 460 -19.22 10.75 3.83
N VAL A 461 -18.75 9.51 4.07
CA VAL A 461 -17.63 9.28 5.01
C VAL A 461 -16.36 9.99 4.54
N LEU A 462 -16.01 9.90 3.25
CA LEU A 462 -14.83 10.57 2.71
C LEU A 462 -15.02 12.10 2.61
N GLY A 463 -16.22 12.57 2.31
CA GLY A 463 -16.62 13.98 2.27
C GLY A 463 -16.39 14.64 3.62
N LYS A 464 -17.01 14.13 4.68
CA LYS A 464 -16.77 14.54 6.07
C LYS A 464 -15.30 14.66 6.41
N GLN A 465 -14.53 13.59 6.16
CA GLN A 465 -13.11 13.59 6.53
C GLN A 465 -12.31 14.60 5.69
N GLY A 466 -12.63 14.72 4.40
CA GLY A 466 -12.03 15.69 3.48
C GLY A 466 -12.31 17.13 3.91
N ASP A 467 -13.54 17.45 4.29
CA ASP A 467 -13.95 18.79 4.72
C ASP A 467 -13.26 19.20 6.03
N LEU A 468 -13.19 18.29 7.01
CA LEU A 468 -12.46 18.53 8.26
C LEU A 468 -10.96 18.78 8.02
N VAL A 469 -10.35 18.01 7.12
CA VAL A 469 -8.94 18.21 6.72
C VAL A 469 -8.79 19.56 6.03
N LEU A 470 -9.61 19.85 5.03
CA LEU A 470 -9.55 21.09 4.26
C LEU A 470 -9.75 22.31 5.16
N GLY A 471 -10.74 22.30 6.05
CA GLY A 471 -11.00 23.37 7.00
C GLY A 471 -9.83 23.60 7.94
N THR A 472 -9.23 22.52 8.45
CA THR A 472 -8.02 22.58 9.27
C THR A 472 -6.86 23.23 8.50
N GLN A 473 -6.66 22.87 7.22
CA GLN A 473 -5.60 23.45 6.40
C GLN A 473 -5.84 24.93 6.08
N LEU A 474 -7.06 25.31 5.69
CA LEU A 474 -7.42 26.68 5.33
C LEU A 474 -7.27 27.65 6.51
N ARG A 475 -7.60 27.19 7.73
CA ARG A 475 -7.43 27.98 8.97
C ARG A 475 -5.95 28.26 9.33
N ARG A 476 -4.98 27.62 8.66
CA ARG A 476 -3.54 27.91 8.80
C ARG A 476 -3.07 29.06 7.91
N ALA A 477 -3.91 29.56 7.00
CA ALA A 477 -3.56 30.69 6.14
C ALA A 477 -3.23 31.93 6.98
N LYS A 478 -2.21 32.70 6.55
CA LYS A 478 -1.84 33.95 7.23
C LYS A 478 -2.94 35.00 7.15
N GLU A 479 -3.64 35.03 6.02
CA GLU A 479 -4.80 35.87 5.77
C GLU A 479 -6.03 34.95 5.75
N PRO A 480 -6.87 34.99 6.81
CA PRO A 480 -8.06 34.17 6.87
C PRO A 480 -9.04 34.50 5.74
N LEU A 481 -9.67 33.47 5.18
CA LEU A 481 -10.81 33.64 4.28
C LEU A 481 -11.99 34.25 5.04
N SER A 482 -12.80 35.07 4.35
CA SER A 482 -13.96 35.68 5.00
C SER A 482 -15.00 34.63 5.42
N PRO A 483 -15.83 34.90 6.44
CA PRO A 483 -16.92 34.01 6.82
C PRO A 483 -17.86 33.68 5.66
N GLU A 484 -18.09 34.62 4.72
CA GLU A 484 -18.93 34.34 3.57
C GLU A 484 -18.32 33.34 2.59
N VAL A 485 -16.99 33.32 2.45
CA VAL A 485 -16.28 32.31 1.64
C VAL A 485 -16.31 30.96 2.33
N MET A 486 -16.09 30.94 3.65
CA MET A 486 -16.05 29.71 4.45
C MET A 486 -17.43 29.10 4.74
N GLU A 487 -18.52 29.80 4.41
CA GLU A 487 -19.90 29.38 4.67
C GLU A 487 -20.19 27.94 4.25
N TRP A 488 -19.80 27.54 3.03
CA TRP A 488 -20.01 26.18 2.53
C TRP A 488 -19.31 25.14 3.42
N LEU A 489 -18.05 25.39 3.74
CA LEU A 489 -17.22 24.44 4.48
C LEU A 489 -17.65 24.35 5.95
N VAL A 490 -17.98 25.46 6.60
CA VAL A 490 -18.50 25.46 7.98
C VAL A 490 -19.82 24.70 8.03
N LEU A 491 -20.69 24.90 7.04
CA LEU A 491 -21.95 24.17 6.95
C LEU A 491 -21.70 22.67 6.77
N HIS A 492 -20.75 22.25 5.93
CA HIS A 492 -20.45 20.83 5.74
C HIS A 492 -19.73 20.21 6.93
N GLU A 493 -18.83 20.94 7.60
CA GLU A 493 -18.24 20.49 8.87
C GLU A 493 -19.32 20.18 9.93
N GLU A 494 -20.49 20.83 9.89
CA GLU A 494 -21.63 20.54 10.77
C GLU A 494 -22.60 19.49 10.19
N LEU A 495 -23.03 19.62 8.93
CA LEU A 495 -24.02 18.74 8.27
C LEU A 495 -23.50 17.32 8.03
N GLU A 496 -22.20 17.15 7.74
CA GLU A 496 -21.59 15.84 7.48
C GLU A 496 -21.64 14.91 8.71
N PHE A 497 -21.83 15.46 9.92
CA PHE A 497 -22.10 14.63 11.10
C PHE A 497 -23.44 13.90 10.97
N ASP A 498 -24.49 14.61 10.57
CA ASP A 498 -25.81 14.04 10.38
C ASP A 498 -25.81 13.03 9.22
N HIS A 499 -25.10 13.33 8.12
CA HIS A 499 -25.03 12.43 6.96
C HIS A 499 -24.25 11.13 7.22
N VAL A 500 -23.23 11.15 8.07
CA VAL A 500 -22.50 9.92 8.45
C VAL A 500 -23.35 9.04 9.37
N ASP A 501 -24.09 9.62 10.31
CA ASP A 501 -25.05 8.87 11.13
C ASP A 501 -26.16 8.25 10.25
N GLU A 502 -26.65 9.00 9.26
CA GLU A 502 -27.57 8.51 8.24
C GLU A 502 -26.95 7.41 7.36
N SER A 503 -25.64 7.48 7.06
CA SER A 503 -24.94 6.46 6.29
C SER A 503 -24.84 5.13 7.04
N LEU A 504 -24.61 5.17 8.35
CA LEU A 504 -24.67 3.96 9.20
C LEU A 504 -26.09 3.41 9.31
N ASP A 505 -27.10 4.27 9.39
CA ASP A 505 -28.51 3.85 9.37
C ASP A 505 -28.90 3.21 8.04
N LEU A 506 -28.55 3.83 6.90
CA LEU A 506 -28.74 3.29 5.56
C LEU A 506 -28.02 1.94 5.39
N ALA A 507 -26.77 1.83 5.85
CA ALA A 507 -25.99 0.59 5.78
C ALA A 507 -26.70 -0.58 6.47
N ARG A 508 -27.30 -0.35 7.64
CA ARG A 508 -28.07 -1.37 8.39
C ARG A 508 -29.38 -1.78 7.70
N ARG A 509 -29.95 -0.89 6.89
CA ARG A 509 -31.19 -1.11 6.15
C ARG A 509 -30.98 -1.83 4.82
N VAL A 510 -29.73 -1.94 4.32
CA VAL A 510 -29.46 -2.65 3.07
C VAL A 510 -29.88 -4.11 3.21
N PRO A 511 -30.76 -4.63 2.33
CA PRO A 511 -31.19 -6.01 2.44
C PRO A 511 -30.03 -7.00 2.29
N PRO A 512 -30.00 -8.08 3.08
CA PRO A 512 -28.93 -9.06 3.02
C PRO A 512 -28.89 -9.80 1.67
N GLY A 513 -27.79 -10.52 1.42
CA GLY A 513 -27.63 -11.33 0.23
C GLY A 513 -27.04 -10.55 -0.96
N ASN A 514 -27.71 -10.57 -2.11
CA ASN A 514 -27.12 -9.97 -3.32
C ASN A 514 -27.03 -8.43 -3.25
N LYS A 515 -28.01 -7.77 -2.62
CA LYS A 515 -28.06 -6.31 -2.49
C LYS A 515 -26.92 -5.79 -1.61
N ALA A 516 -26.74 -6.38 -0.43
CA ALA A 516 -25.59 -6.12 0.43
C ALA A 516 -24.23 -6.35 -0.27
N ARG A 517 -24.06 -7.46 -1.00
CA ARG A 517 -22.84 -7.74 -1.78
C ARG A 517 -22.54 -6.66 -2.82
N LEU A 518 -23.56 -6.19 -3.52
CA LEU A 518 -23.43 -5.11 -4.51
C LEU A 518 -23.09 -3.78 -3.83
N ALA A 519 -23.70 -3.47 -2.68
CA ALA A 519 -23.37 -2.29 -1.89
C ALA A 519 -21.92 -2.32 -1.39
N VAL A 520 -21.46 -3.43 -0.81
CA VAL A 520 -20.06 -3.61 -0.42
C VAL A 520 -19.11 -3.38 -1.59
N ARG A 521 -19.41 -3.97 -2.75
CA ARG A 521 -18.58 -3.79 -3.95
C ARG A 521 -18.49 -2.32 -4.39
N GLY A 522 -19.62 -1.62 -4.42
CA GLY A 522 -19.67 -0.20 -4.77
C GLY A 522 -18.93 0.70 -3.77
N ALA A 523 -19.09 0.40 -2.48
CA ALA A 523 -18.38 1.07 -1.39
C ALA A 523 -16.86 0.92 -1.52
N GLU A 524 -16.37 -0.31 -1.69
CA GLU A 524 -14.94 -0.58 -1.83
C GLU A 524 -14.34 0.00 -3.12
N GLU A 525 -15.10 -0.01 -4.23
CA GLU A 525 -14.65 0.59 -5.48
C GLU A 525 -14.54 2.11 -5.38
N LEU A 526 -15.52 2.77 -4.76
CA LEU A 526 -15.43 4.21 -4.51
C LEU A 526 -14.28 4.54 -3.56
N GLY A 527 -14.12 3.79 -2.46
CA GLY A 527 -13.03 3.99 -1.51
C GLY A 527 -11.65 3.89 -2.17
N ARG A 528 -11.43 2.88 -3.02
CA ARG A 528 -10.20 2.76 -3.82
C ARG A 528 -10.02 3.93 -4.79
N ALA A 529 -11.10 4.39 -5.44
CA ALA A 529 -11.04 5.52 -6.35
C ALA A 529 -10.74 6.84 -5.62
N GLY A 530 -11.27 7.03 -4.41
CA GLY A 530 -10.95 8.16 -3.54
C GLY A 530 -9.49 8.16 -3.08
N TRP A 531 -8.94 6.99 -2.74
CA TRP A 531 -7.50 6.86 -2.47
C TRP A 531 -6.66 7.20 -3.72
N ALA A 532 -7.01 6.64 -4.87
CA ALA A 532 -6.31 6.92 -6.13
C ALA A 532 -6.39 8.40 -6.54
N PHE A 533 -7.50 9.07 -6.23
CA PHE A 533 -7.66 10.51 -6.40
C PHE A 533 -6.64 11.29 -5.57
N LEU A 534 -6.48 10.97 -4.28
CA LEU A 534 -5.48 11.61 -3.42
C LEU A 534 -4.04 11.28 -3.83
N ASP A 535 -3.78 10.09 -4.36
CA ASP A 535 -2.49 9.73 -4.96
C ASP A 535 -2.19 10.58 -6.21
N ASP A 536 -3.19 10.81 -7.06
CA ASP A 536 -3.09 11.71 -8.23
C ASP A 536 -2.86 13.16 -7.78
N MET A 537 -3.54 13.62 -6.72
CA MET A 537 -3.31 14.93 -6.12
C MET A 537 -1.90 15.07 -5.53
N TYR A 538 -1.38 14.03 -4.86
CA TYR A 538 0.01 14.01 -4.40
C TYR A 538 0.98 14.23 -5.55
N ARG A 539 0.74 13.54 -6.69
CA ARG A 539 1.58 13.70 -7.88
C ARG A 539 1.52 15.12 -8.45
N ALA A 540 0.31 15.65 -8.61
CA ALA A 540 0.11 17.00 -9.16
C ALA A 540 0.74 18.10 -8.29
N CYS A 541 0.71 17.95 -6.97
CA CYS A 541 1.17 18.98 -6.05
C CYS A 541 2.65 18.84 -5.65
N PHE A 542 3.20 17.61 -5.59
CA PHE A 542 4.49 17.36 -4.95
C PHE A 542 5.52 16.63 -5.81
N ALA A 543 5.16 16.04 -6.94
CA ALA A 543 6.12 15.26 -7.72
C ALA A 543 7.14 16.11 -8.50
N GLY A 544 6.89 17.42 -8.66
CA GLY A 544 7.57 18.25 -9.66
C GLY A 544 7.11 17.87 -11.08
N ALA A 545 6.83 18.86 -11.92
CA ALA A 545 6.49 18.63 -13.33
C ALA A 545 7.68 18.10 -14.13
#